data_AF-A0A3D0M6T1-F1
#
_entry.id   AF-A0A3D0M6T1-F1
#
_cell.length_a   1.000
_cell.length_b   1.000
_cell.length_c   1.000
_cell.angle_alpha   90.00
_cell.angle_beta   90.00
_cell.angle_gamma   90.00
#
_symmetry.space_group_name_H-M   'P 1'
#
loop_
_entity.id
_entity.type
_entity.pdbx_description
1 polymer ?
#
loop_
_entity_poly.entity_id
_entity_poly.type
_entity_poly.pdbx_seq_one_letter_code
_entity_poly.pdbx_strand_id
1 'polypeptide(L)' 'MKADWKANALEKAKSYQKTMSMSKSAIYDQLISDYGEKFTKEEAQYAIDHLDD' A
#
# COMPACT_ATOMS: atom_id res chain seq x y z
N MET A 1 -15.19 -15.18 -1.44
CA MET A 1 -15.00 -13.78 -1.00
C MET A 1 -13.83 -13.22 -1.79
N LYS A 2 -14.02 -12.23 -2.68
CA LYS A 2 -12.89 -11.41 -3.15
C LYS A 2 -12.50 -10.59 -1.93
N ALA A 3 -11.50 -11.04 -1.18
CA ALA A 3 -10.98 -10.21 -0.09
C ALA A 3 -10.60 -8.86 -0.69
N ASP A 4 -11.00 -7.77 -0.04
CA ASP A 4 -10.73 -6.42 -0.51
C ASP A 4 -9.27 -6.06 -0.21
N TRP A 5 -8.37 -6.76 -0.89
CA TRP A 5 -6.92 -6.59 -0.75
C TRP A 5 -6.48 -5.19 -1.16
N LYS A 6 -7.27 -4.49 -1.98
CA LYS A 6 -7.09 -3.09 -2.33
C LYS A 6 -7.32 -2.17 -1.12
N ALA A 7 -8.40 -2.38 -0.37
CA ALA A 7 -8.64 -1.64 0.88
C ALA A 7 -7.55 -1.95 1.92
N ASN A 8 -7.10 -3.20 2.02
CA ASN A 8 -6.00 -3.56 2.93
C ASN A 8 -4.67 -2.88 2.55
N ALA A 9 -4.35 -2.83 1.25
CA ALA A 9 -3.16 -2.13 0.76
C ALA A 9 -3.23 -0.63 1.05
N LEU A 10 -4.41 -0.01 0.89
CA LEU A 10 -4.64 1.40 1.20
C LEU A 10 -4.43 1.69 2.69
N GLU A 11 -4.96 0.86 3.59
CA GLU A 11 -4.79 1.04 5.03
C GLU A 11 -3.30 0.94 5.43
N LYS A 12 -2.56 -0.01 4.84
CA LYS A 12 -1.12 -0.13 5.04
C LYS A 12 -0.36 1.08 4.52
N ALA A 13 -0.71 1.58 3.32
CA ALA A 13 -0.13 2.79 2.76
C ALA A 13 -0.33 4.00 3.67
N LYS A 14 -1.56 4.21 4.18
CA LYS A 14 -1.88 5.28 5.15
C LYS A 14 -1.07 5.14 6.43
N SER A 15 -0.90 3.91 6.93
CA SER A 15 -0.08 3.64 8.11
C SER A 15 1.40 4.00 7.89
N TYR A 16 2.00 3.59 6.78
CA TYR A 16 3.40 3.92 6.46
C TYR A 16 3.62 5.42 6.26
N GLN A 17 2.71 6.09 5.57
CA GLN A 17 2.77 7.54 5.40
C GLN A 17 2.69 8.27 6.75
N LYS A 18 1.76 7.86 7.61
CA LYS A 18 1.51 8.53 8.90
C LYS A 18 2.59 8.25 9.94
N THR A 19 3.03 7.01 10.06
CA THR A 19 3.90 6.57 11.17
C THR A 19 5.38 6.61 10.82
N MET A 20 5.71 6.47 9.54
CA MET A 20 7.10 6.41 9.06
C MET A 20 7.44 7.56 8.11
N SER A 21 6.48 8.43 7.78
CA SER A 21 6.67 9.56 6.85
C SER A 21 7.29 9.16 5.51
N MET A 22 6.97 7.94 5.05
CA MET A 22 7.52 7.39 3.82
C MET A 22 6.93 8.12 2.59
N SER A 23 7.75 8.24 1.54
CA SER A 23 7.26 8.73 0.24
C SER A 23 6.32 7.70 -0.41
N LYS A 24 5.46 8.15 -1.32
CA LYS A 24 4.58 7.27 -2.11
C LYS A 24 5.36 6.15 -2.83
N SER A 25 6.54 6.46 -3.38
CA SER A 25 7.40 5.45 -4.03
C SER A 25 7.91 4.40 -3.04
N ALA A 26 8.40 4.82 -1.88
CA ALA A 26 8.88 3.88 -0.86
C ALA A 26 7.73 3.02 -0.29
N ILE A 27 6.53 3.59 -0.17
CA ILE A 27 5.34 2.85 0.25
C ILE A 27 4.96 1.81 -0.82
N TYR A 28 4.96 2.17 -2.10
CA TYR A 28 4.69 1.22 -3.19
C TYR A 28 5.63 0.02 -3.13
N ASP A 29 6.94 0.28 -3.03
CA ASP A 29 7.97 -0.75 -2.97
C ASP A 29 7.79 -1.65 -1.74
N GLN A 30 7.42 -1.06 -0.59
CA GLN A 30 7.15 -1.81 0.64
C GLN A 30 5.91 -2.71 0.54
N LEU A 31 4.86 -2.26 -0.14
CA LEU A 31 3.62 -3.03 -0.32
C LEU A 31 3.84 -4.26 -1.21
N ILE A 32 4.65 -4.14 -2.26
CA ILE A 32 4.94 -5.25 -3.19
C ILE A 32 6.13 -6.11 -2.75
N SER A 33 6.86 -5.70 -1.72
CA SER A 33 8.07 -6.39 -1.27
C SER A 33 7.79 -7.83 -0.84
N ASP A 34 8.64 -8.76 -1.31
CA ASP A 34 8.64 -10.18 -0.91
C ASP A 34 8.96 -10.39 0.59
N TYR A 35 9.46 -9.35 1.26
CA TYR A 35 9.69 -9.34 2.70
C TYR A 35 8.65 -8.52 3.47
N GLY A 36 7.75 -7.83 2.76
CA GLY A 36 6.71 -6.97 3.30
C GLY A 36 5.31 -7.60 3.21
N GLU A 37 4.36 -6.82 2.70
CA GLU A 37 2.94 -7.18 2.68
C GLU A 37 2.53 -8.05 1.48
N LYS A 38 3.40 -8.15 0.46
CA LYS A 38 3.23 -9.01 -0.75
C LYS A 38 1.93 -8.75 -1.51
N PHE A 39 1.47 -7.51 -1.52
CA PHE A 39 0.37 -7.10 -2.38
C PHE A 39 0.77 -7.23 -3.85
N THR A 40 -0.21 -7.50 -4.70
CA THR A 40 -0.03 -7.39 -6.14
C THR A 40 0.30 -5.95 -6.53
N LYS A 41 0.90 -5.77 -7.71
CA LYS A 41 1.20 -4.42 -8.22
C LYS A 41 -0.06 -3.59 -8.37
N GLU A 42 -1.18 -4.21 -8.74
CA GLU A 42 -2.48 -3.56 -8.90
C GLU A 42 -3.08 -3.09 -7.57
N GLU A 43 -2.90 -3.85 -6.49
CA GLU A 43 -3.33 -3.47 -5.14
C GLU A 43 -2.47 -2.35 -4.55
N ALA A 44 -1.15 -2.45 -4.72
CA ALA A 44 -0.23 -1.40 -4.32
C ALA A 44 -0.46 -0.10 -5.10
N GLN A 45 -0.67 -0.18 -6.42
CA GLN A 45 -0.96 1.00 -7.23
C GLN A 45 -2.27 1.66 -6.79
N TYR A 46 -3.33 0.85 -6.57
CA TYR A 46 -4.58 1.36 -6.02
C TYR A 46 -4.37 2.11 -4.70
N ALA A 47 -3.57 1.56 -3.79
CA ALA A 47 -3.27 2.19 -2.50
C ALA A 47 -2.56 3.54 -2.65
N ILE A 48 -1.62 3.66 -3.61
CA ILE A 48 -0.90 4.91 -3.87
C ILE A 48 -1.80 5.97 -4.53
N ASP A 49 -2.65 5.53 -5.46
CA ASP A 49 -3.57 6.42 -6.20
C ASP A 49 -4.59 7.07 -5.26
N HIS A 50 -5.04 6.35 -4.24
CA HIS A 50 -6.06 6.81 -3.27
C HIS A 50 -5.45 7.28 -1.94
N LEU A 51 -4.13 7.45 -1.86
CA LEU A 51 -3.45 7.75 -0.58
C LEU A 51 -3.80 9.14 -0.03
N ASP A 52 -4.10 10.08 -0.91
CA ASP A 52 -4.41 11.47 -0.56
C ASP A 52 -5.93 11.78 -0.57
N ASP A 53 -6.77 10.74 -0.72
CA ASP A 53 -8.23 10.82 -0.59
C ASP A 53 -8.67 10.71 0.89
#